data_AF-A0A8H2QE27-F1
#
_entry.id   AF-A0A8H2QE27-F1
#
_cell.length_a   1.000
_cell.length_b   1.000
_cell.length_c   1.000
_cell.angle_alpha   90.00
_cell.angle_beta   90.00
_cell.angle_gamma   90.00
#
_symmetry.space_group_name_H-M   'P 1'
#
loop_
_entity.id
_entity.type
_entity.pdbx_description
1 polymer ?
#
loop_
_entity_poly.entity_id
_entity_poly.type
_entity_poly.pdbx_seq_one_letter_code
_entity_poly.pdbx_strand_id
1 'polypeptide(L)'
;MKIKTFIFPLLFISLYSFSQVKDSTKMTSRTVESTYSKEYLLKNKIFKERISKDKFFIKFSKKDTLYILLEENKNSVVNKFIVKKDTVITYIYILKDSSKIEFQHMKYFDFDKRDAGITSNVYKKHKKFLKDNKNHIINNCFFRGYNKDDVSYFLALLDEILTSAKKILIIDKGEFEGELITIREVELNRFSHKYFMTKI
;
A
#
# COMPACT_ATOMS: atom_id res chain seq x y z
N MET A 1 -68.30 -21.92 -18.05
CA MET A 1 -69.06 -21.49 -16.86
C MET A 1 -68.26 -20.39 -16.16
N LYS A 2 -68.85 -19.21 -15.97
CA LYS A 2 -68.24 -17.97 -15.47
C LYS A 2 -68.17 -17.95 -13.93
N ILE A 3 -67.16 -17.29 -13.35
CA ILE A 3 -67.16 -16.47 -12.11
C ILE A 3 -65.79 -15.74 -12.11
N LYS A 4 -65.73 -14.47 -12.55
CA LYS A 4 -65.86 -13.18 -11.82
C LYS A 4 -64.55 -12.70 -11.14
N THR A 5 -64.08 -11.58 -11.69
CA THR A 5 -63.12 -10.57 -11.23
C THR A 5 -63.35 -10.10 -9.79
N PHE A 6 -62.29 -9.66 -9.09
CA PHE A 6 -62.34 -8.43 -8.28
C PHE A 6 -60.94 -7.81 -8.08
N ILE A 7 -60.92 -6.47 -8.08
CA ILE A 7 -59.77 -5.56 -8.10
C ILE A 7 -59.46 -5.08 -6.67
N PHE A 8 -58.16 -4.92 -6.36
CA PHE A 8 -57.42 -4.01 -5.43
C PHE A 8 -58.17 -3.16 -4.37
N PRO A 9 -57.55 -2.83 -3.20
CA PRO A 9 -56.56 -1.74 -3.17
C PRO A 9 -55.40 -1.81 -2.14
N LEU A 10 -54.40 -0.94 -2.40
CA LEU A 10 -53.36 -0.47 -1.48
C LEU A 10 -53.93 -0.06 -0.10
N LEU A 11 -53.15 -0.24 0.97
CA LEU A 11 -52.99 0.81 1.98
C LEU A 11 -51.72 0.66 2.83
N PHE A 12 -51.14 1.83 3.08
CA PHE A 12 -49.97 2.20 3.85
C PHE A 12 -50.12 1.94 5.37
N ILE A 13 -49.05 2.30 6.13
CA ILE A 13 -48.96 2.51 7.59
C ILE A 13 -48.45 1.26 8.35
N SER A 14 -47.48 1.30 9.26
CA SER A 14 -46.46 2.26 9.69
C SER A 14 -45.50 1.52 10.64
N LEU A 15 -44.35 2.15 10.89
CA LEU A 15 -43.53 2.13 12.12
C LEU A 15 -43.91 1.11 13.21
N TYR A 16 -42.94 0.33 13.67
CA TYR A 16 -42.61 0.34 15.10
C TYR A 16 -41.13 0.04 15.34
N SER A 17 -40.51 0.96 16.06
CA SER A 17 -39.14 0.90 16.57
C SER A 17 -39.07 0.05 17.84
N PHE A 18 -37.85 -0.43 18.09
CA PHE A 18 -37.27 -0.74 19.41
C PHE A 18 -37.80 -1.98 20.16
N SER A 19 -36.90 -2.93 20.38
CA SER A 19 -36.52 -3.29 21.74
C SER A 19 -35.12 -3.91 21.81
N GLN A 20 -34.39 -3.45 22.82
CA GLN A 20 -33.02 -3.74 23.15
C GLN A 20 -32.84 -5.11 23.84
N VAL A 21 -31.70 -5.73 23.55
CA VAL A 21 -30.74 -6.39 24.49
C VAL A 21 -31.25 -7.55 25.37
N LYS A 22 -30.75 -8.78 25.10
CA LYS A 22 -29.83 -9.51 26.00
C LYS A 22 -29.41 -10.89 25.46
N ASP A 23 -28.09 -11.10 25.54
CA ASP A 23 -27.35 -12.33 25.83
C ASP A 23 -27.68 -13.65 25.11
N SER A 24 -26.75 -14.10 24.27
CA SER A 24 -25.95 -15.32 24.48
C SER A 24 -25.35 -15.83 23.17
N THR A 25 -24.04 -16.11 23.23
CA THR A 25 -23.32 -17.15 22.46
C THR A 25 -24.01 -17.71 21.21
N LYS A 26 -23.58 -17.19 20.05
CA LYS A 26 -23.24 -18.04 18.90
C LYS A 26 -22.20 -17.31 18.06
N MET A 27 -20.98 -17.84 18.09
CA MET A 27 -20.01 -17.64 17.01
C MET A 27 -20.69 -18.11 15.73
N THR A 28 -21.25 -17.16 14.98
CA THR A 28 -21.56 -17.35 13.58
C THR A 28 -20.52 -16.56 12.82
N SER A 29 -19.67 -17.30 12.14
CA SER A 29 -18.79 -16.86 11.06
C SER A 29 -19.58 -16.01 10.06
N ARG A 30 -19.67 -14.71 10.34
CA ARG A 30 -19.89 -13.69 9.33
C ARG A 30 -18.50 -13.16 8.99
N THR A 31 -18.13 -13.37 7.74
CA THR A 31 -17.02 -12.73 7.05
C THR A 31 -17.07 -11.24 7.37
N VAL A 32 -16.29 -10.82 8.38
CA VAL A 32 -16.11 -9.40 8.67
C VAL A 32 -15.08 -8.93 7.65
N GLU A 33 -15.53 -8.60 6.46
CA GLU A 33 -14.78 -7.74 5.56
C GLU A 33 -14.73 -6.36 6.23
N SER A 34 -13.78 -6.21 7.17
CA SER A 34 -13.60 -4.98 7.93
C SER A 34 -12.58 -4.11 7.22
N THR A 35 -13.10 -3.38 6.25
CA THR A 35 -12.54 -2.12 5.78
C THR A 35 -12.54 -1.16 6.97
N TYR A 36 -11.42 -1.07 7.70
CA TYR A 36 -11.28 -0.18 8.86
C TYR A 36 -10.53 1.08 8.45
N SER A 37 -11.11 2.28 8.65
CA SER A 37 -10.50 3.55 8.22
C SER A 37 -9.10 3.80 8.78
N LYS A 38 -8.23 4.48 8.02
CA LYS A 38 -6.80 4.62 8.41
C LYS A 38 -6.69 5.34 9.72
N GLU A 39 -7.50 6.38 9.88
CA GLU A 39 -7.60 7.09 11.14
C GLU A 39 -8.08 6.21 12.29
N TYR A 40 -9.04 5.31 12.03
CA TYR A 40 -9.51 4.35 13.02
C TYR A 40 -8.38 3.39 13.42
N LEU A 41 -7.65 2.79 12.46
CA LEU A 41 -6.53 1.89 12.74
C LEU A 41 -5.41 2.60 13.50
N LEU A 42 -4.98 3.79 13.07
CA LEU A 42 -3.89 4.53 13.71
C LEU A 42 -4.26 5.03 15.13
N LYS A 43 -5.53 5.34 15.38
CA LYS A 43 -6.04 5.71 16.71
C LYS A 43 -6.33 4.48 17.57
N ASN A 44 -6.39 3.27 17.00
CA ASN A 44 -6.73 2.05 17.70
C ASN A 44 -5.58 1.57 18.61
N LYS A 45 -5.89 1.37 19.89
CA LYS A 45 -4.93 0.86 20.89
C LYS A 45 -4.36 -0.52 20.50
N ILE A 46 -5.19 -1.38 19.89
CA ILE A 46 -4.81 -2.72 19.42
C ILE A 46 -3.79 -2.61 18.29
N PHE A 47 -3.97 -1.67 17.37
CA PHE A 47 -3.00 -1.43 16.30
C PHE A 47 -1.66 -0.95 16.86
N LYS A 48 -1.67 0.04 17.77
CA LYS A 48 -0.45 0.55 18.42
C LYS A 48 0.30 -0.54 19.19
N GLU A 49 -0.43 -1.44 19.84
CA GLU A 49 0.19 -2.58 20.50
C GLU A 49 0.78 -3.58 19.49
N ARG A 50 0.03 -3.92 18.44
CA ARG A 50 0.45 -4.88 17.41
C ARG A 50 1.67 -4.38 16.64
N ILE A 51 1.69 -3.11 16.22
CA ILE A 51 2.80 -2.51 15.46
C ILE A 51 4.08 -2.43 16.29
N SER A 52 3.97 -2.15 17.61
CA SER A 52 5.13 -2.10 18.51
C SER A 52 5.85 -3.45 18.67
N LYS A 53 5.17 -4.56 18.36
CA LYS A 53 5.69 -5.92 18.42
C LYS A 53 6.03 -6.47 17.03
N ASP A 54 5.73 -5.75 15.96
CA ASP A 54 5.97 -6.20 14.59
C ASP A 54 7.47 -6.11 14.25
N LYS A 55 8.07 -7.25 13.89
CA LYS A 55 9.51 -7.35 13.63
C LYS A 55 9.96 -6.45 12.49
N PHE A 56 9.14 -6.25 11.46
CA PHE A 56 9.49 -5.40 10.34
C PHE A 56 9.36 -3.92 10.68
N PHE A 57 8.31 -3.56 11.42
CA PHE A 57 8.19 -2.19 11.93
C PHE A 57 9.39 -1.82 12.81
N ILE A 58 9.75 -2.64 13.79
CA ILE A 58 10.91 -2.40 14.65
C ILE A 58 12.21 -2.24 13.83
N LYS A 59 12.36 -3.05 12.79
CA LYS A 59 13.57 -3.09 11.97
C LYS A 59 13.73 -1.86 11.06
N PHE A 60 12.62 -1.37 10.50
CA PHE A 60 12.65 -0.35 9.44
C PHE A 60 12.09 1.01 9.87
N SER A 61 11.37 1.09 10.98
CA SER A 61 10.93 2.37 11.54
C SER A 61 12.14 3.23 11.95
N LYS A 62 11.98 4.55 11.83
CA LYS A 62 13.00 5.55 12.25
C LYS A 62 14.31 5.49 11.47
N LYS A 63 14.28 4.98 10.23
CA LYS A 63 15.42 5.03 9.32
C LYS A 63 15.31 6.26 8.43
N ASP A 64 16.33 7.12 8.47
CA ASP A 64 16.39 8.30 7.60
C ASP A 64 16.32 7.92 6.11
N THR A 65 16.92 6.80 5.73
CA THR A 65 16.90 6.28 4.36
C THR A 65 16.36 4.86 4.36
N LEU A 66 15.35 4.62 3.54
CA LEU A 66 14.75 3.31 3.33
C LEU A 66 15.19 2.74 1.98
N TYR A 67 15.82 1.58 1.99
CA TYR A 67 16.16 0.85 0.77
C TYR A 67 15.12 -0.23 0.51
N ILE A 68 14.59 -0.27 -0.70
CA ILE A 68 13.64 -1.27 -1.17
C ILE A 68 14.27 -1.98 -2.37
N LEU A 69 14.49 -3.28 -2.24
CA LEU A 69 14.93 -4.14 -3.34
C LEU A 69 13.72 -4.63 -4.10
N LEU A 70 13.65 -4.23 -5.37
CA LEU A 70 12.65 -4.70 -6.31
C LEU A 70 13.26 -5.75 -7.22
N GLU A 71 12.58 -6.89 -7.30
CA GLU A 71 12.89 -7.94 -8.27
C GLU A 71 11.63 -8.13 -9.12
N GLU A 72 11.71 -7.91 -10.42
CA GLU A 72 10.57 -8.14 -11.33
C GLU A 72 10.06 -9.58 -11.20
N ASN A 73 8.77 -9.73 -10.95
CA ASN A 73 8.09 -11.02 -10.87
C ASN A 73 6.58 -10.82 -11.03
N LYS A 74 5.78 -11.88 -10.97
CA LYS A 74 4.31 -11.80 -11.12
C LYS A 74 3.61 -10.80 -10.19
N ASN A 75 4.21 -10.45 -9.05
CA ASN A 75 3.65 -9.52 -8.06
C ASN A 75 4.37 -8.17 -8.04
N SER A 76 5.27 -7.90 -8.99
CA SER A 76 5.97 -6.63 -9.08
C SER A 76 6.32 -6.27 -10.52
N VAL A 77 5.90 -5.07 -10.92
CA VAL A 77 6.01 -4.58 -12.30
C VAL A 77 6.77 -3.26 -12.29
N VAL A 78 7.65 -3.08 -13.28
CA VAL A 78 8.33 -1.81 -13.54
C VAL A 78 7.79 -1.23 -14.83
N ASN A 79 7.10 -0.10 -14.73
CA ASN A 79 6.62 0.64 -15.89
C ASN A 79 7.54 1.83 -16.13
N LYS A 80 8.18 1.87 -17.30
CA LYS A 80 9.09 2.95 -17.69
C LYS A 80 8.43 3.79 -18.78
N PHE A 81 8.30 5.09 -18.52
CA PHE A 81 7.83 6.07 -19.48
C PHE A 81 8.91 7.13 -19.68
N ILE A 82 9.40 7.25 -20.91
CA ILE A 82 10.45 8.19 -21.29
C ILE A 82 9.93 9.04 -22.44
N VAL A 83 9.87 10.35 -22.23
CA VAL A 83 9.47 11.31 -23.27
C VAL A 83 10.53 12.37 -23.41
N LYS A 84 11.18 12.40 -24.57
CA LYS A 84 12.34 13.26 -24.84
C LYS A 84 13.44 13.04 -23.79
N LYS A 85 13.58 13.96 -22.85
CA LYS A 85 14.56 13.92 -21.74
C LYS A 85 13.89 13.74 -20.37
N ASP A 86 12.56 13.76 -20.32
CA ASP A 86 11.80 13.48 -19.11
C ASP A 86 11.70 11.97 -18.91
N THR A 87 11.85 11.52 -17.67
CA THR A 87 11.77 10.11 -17.30
C THR A 87 10.84 9.95 -16.10
N VAL A 88 9.84 9.09 -16.25
CA VAL A 88 8.99 8.61 -15.16
C VAL A 88 9.10 7.09 -15.11
N ILE A 89 9.57 6.57 -13.98
CA ILE A 89 9.61 5.12 -13.74
C ILE A 89 8.69 4.84 -12.57
N THR A 90 7.69 4.01 -12.80
CA THR A 90 6.73 3.58 -11.77
C THR A 90 7.01 2.12 -11.39
N TYR A 91 7.27 1.93 -10.11
CA TYR A 91 7.52 0.65 -9.48
C TYR A 91 6.26 0.20 -8.75
N ILE A 92 5.64 -0.88 -9.22
CA ILE A 92 4.35 -1.36 -8.75
C ILE A 92 4.54 -2.68 -8.01
N TYR A 93 4.04 -2.78 -6.79
CA TYR A 93 3.90 -4.03 -6.05
C TYR A 93 2.42 -4.40 -5.94
N ILE A 94 2.07 -5.61 -6.34
CA ILE A 94 0.71 -6.14 -6.26
C ILE A 94 0.60 -7.00 -4.99
N LEU A 95 -0.33 -6.66 -4.11
CA LEU A 95 -0.61 -7.37 -2.86
C LEU A 95 -1.58 -8.53 -3.05
N LYS A 96 -1.73 -9.37 -2.03
CA LYS A 96 -2.55 -10.61 -2.12
C LYS A 96 -4.05 -10.35 -2.31
N ASP A 97 -4.54 -9.17 -1.96
CA ASP A 97 -5.92 -8.72 -2.22
C ASP A 97 -6.06 -7.98 -3.57
N SER A 98 -5.02 -7.99 -4.40
CA SER A 98 -4.90 -7.27 -5.66
C SER A 98 -4.78 -5.74 -5.55
N SER A 99 -4.65 -5.19 -4.33
CA SER A 99 -4.25 -3.79 -4.15
C SER A 99 -2.80 -3.55 -4.60
N LYS A 100 -2.43 -2.30 -4.84
CA LYS A 100 -1.14 -1.92 -5.45
C LYS A 100 -0.41 -0.84 -4.66
N ILE A 101 0.85 -1.06 -4.34
CA ILE A 101 1.74 -0.01 -3.83
C ILE A 101 2.58 0.48 -5.00
N GLU A 102 2.63 1.79 -5.18
CA GLU A 102 3.34 2.44 -6.29
C GLU A 102 4.38 3.46 -5.81
N PHE A 103 5.61 3.27 -6.26
CA PHE A 103 6.69 4.25 -6.08
C PHE A 103 7.08 4.83 -7.42
N GLN A 104 7.39 6.13 -7.46
CA GLN A 104 7.71 6.83 -8.69
C GLN A 104 9.06 7.52 -8.60
N HIS A 105 9.91 7.24 -9.59
CA HIS A 105 11.08 8.02 -9.91
C HIS A 105 10.70 9.01 -11.00
N MET A 106 10.92 10.31 -10.75
CA MET A 106 10.64 11.35 -11.73
C MET A 106 11.90 12.19 -11.96
N LYS A 107 12.27 12.34 -13.23
CA LYS A 107 13.34 13.24 -13.66
C LYS A 107 12.83 14.10 -14.79
N TYR A 108 12.61 15.38 -14.51
CA TYR A 108 12.18 16.36 -15.49
C TYR A 108 13.36 17.19 -15.98
N PHE A 109 13.42 17.40 -17.29
CA PHE A 109 14.39 18.27 -17.94
C PHE A 109 13.79 19.62 -18.31
N ASP A 110 12.46 19.73 -18.39
CA ASP A 110 11.77 20.99 -18.55
C ASP A 110 11.92 21.89 -17.31
N PHE A 111 12.03 23.20 -17.49
CA PHE A 111 12.25 24.19 -16.43
C PHE A 111 11.01 24.31 -15.53
N ASP A 112 9.82 24.44 -16.13
CA ASP A 112 8.56 24.60 -15.41
C ASP A 112 8.23 23.40 -14.51
N LYS A 113 8.66 22.20 -14.90
CA LYS A 113 8.49 20.97 -14.11
C LYS A 113 9.61 20.75 -13.10
N ARG A 114 10.79 21.37 -13.30
CA ARG A 114 11.88 21.39 -12.31
C ARG A 114 11.61 22.38 -11.18
N ASP A 115 10.99 23.52 -11.47
CA ASP A 115 10.60 24.51 -10.46
C ASP A 115 9.54 23.98 -9.47
N ALA A 116 8.81 22.92 -9.83
CA ALA A 116 7.97 22.16 -8.91
C ALA A 116 8.76 21.35 -7.85
N GLY A 117 10.10 21.30 -7.94
CA GLY A 117 10.99 20.69 -6.94
C GLY A 117 11.11 19.16 -6.99
N ILE A 118 10.52 18.50 -7.99
CA ILE A 118 10.44 17.04 -8.08
C ILE A 118 11.57 16.49 -8.95
N THR A 119 12.80 16.50 -8.43
CA THR A 119 13.92 15.79 -9.06
C THR A 119 14.35 14.61 -8.20
N SER A 120 14.12 13.40 -8.70
CA SER A 120 14.61 12.18 -8.10
C SER A 120 16.04 11.87 -8.53
N ASN A 121 16.92 11.55 -7.58
CA ASN A 121 18.31 11.21 -7.84
C ASN A 121 18.51 9.76 -8.31
N VAL A 122 19.61 9.51 -9.02
CA VAL A 122 20.07 8.17 -9.41
C VAL A 122 21.48 7.97 -8.89
N TYR A 123 21.72 6.85 -8.23
CA TYR A 123 23.00 6.46 -7.67
C TYR A 123 23.45 5.13 -8.29
N LYS A 124 24.76 5.01 -8.55
CA LYS A 124 25.39 3.74 -8.93
C LYS A 124 26.26 3.24 -7.77
N LYS A 125 26.16 1.96 -7.45
CA LYS A 125 26.92 1.30 -6.38
C LYS A 125 27.44 -0.06 -6.84
N HIS A 126 28.45 -0.60 -6.16
CA HIS A 126 28.91 -1.97 -6.39
C HIS A 126 27.94 -2.98 -5.78
N LYS A 127 27.77 -4.18 -6.38
CA LYS A 127 26.91 -5.27 -5.86
C LYS A 127 27.23 -5.69 -4.42
N LYS A 128 28.48 -5.48 -3.99
CA LYS A 128 28.91 -5.69 -2.59
C LYS A 128 28.06 -4.90 -1.58
N PHE A 129 27.54 -3.74 -1.99
CA PHE A 129 26.59 -2.95 -1.20
C PHE A 129 25.41 -3.79 -0.70
N LEU A 130 24.87 -4.70 -1.52
CA LEU A 130 23.75 -5.56 -1.13
C LEU A 130 24.12 -6.53 -0.01
N LYS A 131 25.34 -7.05 -0.04
CA LYS A 131 25.85 -7.97 0.99
C LYS A 131 26.05 -7.22 2.31
N ASP A 132 26.67 -6.05 2.23
CA ASP A 132 27.00 -5.22 3.39
C ASP A 132 25.74 -4.64 4.06
N ASN A 133 24.69 -4.37 3.27
CA ASN A 133 23.46 -3.73 3.73
C ASN A 133 22.23 -4.65 3.77
N LYS A 134 22.41 -5.99 3.68
CA LYS A 134 21.29 -6.95 3.57
C LYS A 134 20.22 -6.81 4.66
N ASN A 135 20.61 -6.37 5.85
CA ASN A 135 19.72 -6.20 6.99
C ASN A 135 18.98 -4.85 7.00
N HIS A 136 19.31 -3.94 6.09
CA HIS A 136 18.72 -2.60 5.98
C HIS A 136 17.90 -2.41 4.71
N ILE A 137 17.72 -3.48 3.94
CA ILE A 137 16.99 -3.49 2.68
C ILE A 137 15.67 -4.24 2.90
N ILE A 138 14.55 -3.57 2.62
CA ILE A 138 13.25 -4.20 2.45
C ILE A 138 13.30 -4.99 1.15
N ASN A 139 12.91 -6.26 1.16
CA ASN A 139 12.86 -7.11 -0.03
C ASN A 139 11.44 -7.64 -0.25
N ASN A 140 11.26 -8.43 -1.31
CA ASN A 140 9.97 -9.02 -1.67
C ASN A 140 9.32 -9.87 -0.55
N CYS A 141 10.09 -10.39 0.42
CA CYS A 141 9.52 -11.15 1.53
C CYS A 141 8.66 -10.27 2.44
N PHE A 142 9.01 -9.00 2.62
CA PHE A 142 8.24 -8.04 3.40
C PHE A 142 6.84 -7.83 2.81
N PHE A 143 6.77 -7.58 1.49
CA PHE A 143 5.49 -7.35 0.79
C PHE A 143 4.62 -8.61 0.67
N ARG A 144 5.21 -9.81 0.78
CA ARG A 144 4.48 -11.09 0.72
C ARG A 144 4.05 -11.62 2.09
N GLY A 145 4.57 -11.04 3.18
CA GLY A 145 4.42 -11.55 4.55
C GLY A 145 3.00 -11.50 5.09
N TYR A 146 2.12 -10.70 4.49
CA TYR A 146 0.78 -10.44 4.98
C TYR A 146 -0.26 -11.21 4.17
N ASN A 147 -1.29 -11.76 4.83
CA ASN A 147 -2.40 -12.44 4.17
C ASN A 147 -3.41 -11.42 3.64
N LYS A 148 -4.38 -11.88 2.83
CA LYS A 148 -5.41 -11.02 2.24
C LYS A 148 -6.14 -10.19 3.30
N ASP A 149 -6.43 -10.80 4.44
CA ASP A 149 -7.16 -10.18 5.55
C ASP A 149 -6.31 -9.20 6.39
N ASP A 150 -4.98 -9.23 6.23
CA ASP A 150 -4.04 -8.35 6.92
C ASP A 150 -3.56 -7.18 6.06
N VAL A 151 -4.08 -7.01 4.83
CA VAL A 151 -3.60 -5.97 3.92
C VAL A 151 -3.79 -4.58 4.53
N SER A 152 -4.95 -4.25 5.09
CA SER A 152 -5.17 -2.93 5.71
C SER A 152 -4.20 -2.65 6.86
N TYR A 153 -3.88 -3.67 7.67
CA TYR A 153 -2.86 -3.58 8.71
C TYR A 153 -1.46 -3.34 8.11
N PHE A 154 -1.09 -4.10 7.08
CA PHE A 154 0.17 -3.96 6.38
C PHE A 154 0.35 -2.57 5.78
N LEU A 155 -0.70 -2.04 5.15
CA LEU A 155 -0.66 -0.72 4.52
C LEU A 155 -0.48 0.38 5.57
N ALA A 156 -1.16 0.30 6.71
CA ALA A 156 -0.96 1.23 7.81
C ALA A 156 0.47 1.13 8.38
N LEU A 157 1.00 -0.08 8.54
CA LEU A 157 2.38 -0.29 9.00
C LEU A 157 3.42 0.26 8.01
N LEU A 158 3.21 0.05 6.72
CA LEU A 158 4.09 0.56 5.67
C LEU A 158 4.06 2.10 5.65
N ASP A 159 2.88 2.71 5.75
CA ASP A 159 2.73 4.17 5.78
C ASP A 159 3.50 4.80 6.95
N GLU A 160 3.45 4.19 8.14
CA GLU A 160 4.24 4.63 9.30
C GLU A 160 5.75 4.53 9.05
N ILE A 161 6.22 3.41 8.45
CA ILE A 161 7.63 3.25 8.07
C ILE A 161 8.06 4.33 7.07
N LEU A 162 7.27 4.53 6.01
CA LEU A 162 7.55 5.48 4.95
C LEU A 162 7.53 6.92 5.44
N THR A 163 6.58 7.27 6.32
CA THR A 163 6.47 8.61 6.92
C THR A 163 7.67 8.92 7.82
N SER A 164 8.29 7.90 8.42
CA SER A 164 9.50 8.08 9.23
C SER A 164 10.78 8.26 8.39
N ALA A 165 10.75 7.94 7.10
CA ALA A 165 11.91 8.02 6.22
C ALA A 165 12.01 9.39 5.52
N LYS A 166 13.21 9.97 5.50
CA LYS A 166 13.51 11.18 4.72
C LYS A 166 13.68 10.86 3.24
N LYS A 167 14.21 9.68 2.93
CA LYS A 167 14.45 9.21 1.55
C LYS A 167 14.00 7.78 1.37
N ILE A 168 13.35 7.51 0.24
CA ILE A 168 13.00 6.16 -0.20
C ILE A 168 13.82 5.87 -1.46
N LEU A 169 14.55 4.76 -1.43
CA LEU A 169 15.46 4.37 -2.50
C LEU A 169 15.08 2.98 -3.02
N ILE A 170 14.79 2.86 -4.30
CA ILE A 170 14.57 1.57 -4.96
C ILE A 170 15.86 1.08 -5.61
N ILE A 171 16.21 -0.16 -5.29
CA ILE A 171 17.26 -0.94 -5.94
C ILE A 171 16.57 -1.82 -6.97
N ASP A 172 16.79 -1.53 -8.25
CA ASP A 172 16.13 -2.21 -9.36
C ASP A 172 17.02 -3.33 -9.89
N LYS A 173 16.65 -4.59 -9.61
CA LYS A 173 17.41 -5.76 -10.11
C LYS A 173 17.44 -5.87 -11.63
N GLY A 174 16.43 -5.34 -12.34
CA GLY A 174 16.41 -5.33 -13.80
C GLY A 174 17.48 -4.43 -14.42
N GLU A 175 18.07 -3.53 -13.62
CA GLU A 175 19.08 -2.54 -14.02
C GLU A 175 20.47 -2.87 -13.44
N PHE A 176 20.73 -4.14 -13.16
CA PHE A 176 22.04 -4.60 -12.72
C PHE A 176 22.93 -4.82 -13.93
N GLU A 177 24.11 -4.21 -13.95
CA GLU A 177 25.03 -4.22 -15.08
C GLU A 177 26.44 -4.53 -14.58
N GLY A 178 26.97 -5.69 -14.97
CA GLY A 178 28.26 -6.16 -14.46
C GLY A 178 28.28 -6.20 -12.93
N GLU A 179 29.22 -5.51 -12.31
CA GLU A 179 29.33 -5.38 -10.85
C GLU A 179 28.57 -4.19 -10.25
N LEU A 180 27.87 -3.41 -11.07
CA LEU A 180 27.16 -2.22 -10.65
C LEU A 180 25.66 -2.50 -10.46
N ILE A 181 25.08 -1.78 -9.50
CA ILE A 181 23.64 -1.71 -9.25
C ILE A 181 23.17 -0.27 -9.39
N THR A 182 21.93 -0.12 -9.87
CA THR A 182 21.25 1.16 -9.97
C THR A 182 20.31 1.34 -8.79
N ILE A 183 20.44 2.47 -8.10
CA ILE A 183 19.59 2.86 -6.98
C ILE A 183 18.92 4.18 -7.33
N ARG A 184 17.60 4.26 -7.23
CA ARG A 184 16.82 5.45 -7.57
C ARG A 184 16.11 5.99 -6.35
N GLU A 185 16.24 7.28 -6.13
CA GLU A 185 15.34 7.99 -5.23
C GLU A 185 13.95 8.00 -5.84
N VAL A 186 12.95 7.77 -5.00
CA VAL A 186 11.54 7.66 -5.41
C VAL A 186 10.66 8.32 -4.38
N GLU A 187 9.48 8.71 -4.84
CA GLU A 187 8.38 9.14 -3.99
C GLU A 187 7.28 8.08 -3.98
N LEU A 188 6.52 8.03 -2.89
CA LEU A 188 5.29 7.25 -2.88
C LEU A 188 4.24 7.98 -3.73
N ASN A 189 3.67 7.31 -4.73
CA ASN A 189 2.62 7.91 -5.58
C ASN A 189 1.30 8.05 -4.80
N ARG A 190 1.17 9.06 -3.94
CA ARG A 190 0.00 9.20 -3.06
C ARG A 190 -1.35 9.36 -3.81
N PHE A 191 -1.33 9.73 -5.10
CA PHE A 191 -2.54 9.88 -5.92
C PHE A 191 -3.14 8.53 -6.33
N SER A 192 -2.33 7.55 -6.76
CA SER A 192 -2.81 6.17 -6.90
C SER A 192 -3.18 5.57 -5.55
N HIS A 193 -2.63 6.12 -4.47
CA HIS A 193 -3.02 5.78 -3.11
C HIS A 193 -4.24 6.57 -2.57
N LYS A 194 -4.89 7.43 -3.35
CA LYS A 194 -6.13 8.10 -2.88
C LYS A 194 -7.30 7.11 -2.79
N TYR A 195 -7.30 6.09 -3.66
CA TYR A 195 -8.17 4.92 -3.55
C TYR A 195 -7.79 3.97 -2.40
N PHE A 196 -6.54 4.06 -1.91
CA PHE A 196 -5.99 3.30 -0.78
C PHE A 196 -6.56 3.77 0.55
N MET A 197 -6.74 5.09 0.71
CA MET A 197 -7.26 5.70 1.93
C MET A 197 -8.78 5.60 2.06
N THR A 198 -9.49 5.36 0.95
CA THR A 198 -10.94 5.16 0.93
C THR A 198 -11.36 3.69 1.02
N LYS A 199 -10.43 2.74 0.79
CA LYS A 199 -10.60 1.29 1.00
C LYS A 199 -10.02 0.80 2.32
N ILE A 200 -9.46 1.70 3.10
CA ILE A 200 -9.24 1.54 4.52
C ILE A 200 -10.42 2.27 5.13
#